data_AF-A0A832WNU3-F1
#
_entry.id   AF-A0A832WNU3-F1
#
_cell.length_a   1.000
_cell.length_b   1.000
_cell.length_c   1.000
_cell.angle_alpha   90.00
_cell.angle_beta   90.00
_cell.angle_gamma   90.00
#
_symmetry.space_group_name_H-M   'P 1'
#
loop_
_entity.id
_entity.type
_entity.pdbx_description
1 polymer ?
#
loop_
_entity_poly.entity_id
_entity_poly.type
_entity_poly.pdbx_seq_one_letter_code
_entity_poly.pdbx_strand_id
1 'polypeptide(L)'
;MKTITIGTDSLTKKEMKKLVYESEDLPKVQLFNSTDVIAGNPGSNIAIGFVYTWKSDSPPQDVLNIFQRLSNYSALTGLWRTTNGGRYALSNIAANPNINKLVLLVFGQKDNGHSLVDACENFWKYGTDQNGIIRNCKAANPKFEQIPPAALERIRQQADLIIIRDILSTDNLEPVIKALIQEPENAVPVDKFSSLDITYHSNHLQGRLLYDDGARFDSPFVVDLSAGAKNVKFESSNLSSVHGQSIQANNLSDAIEKLASFIFKNGS
;
A
#
# COMPACT_ATOMS: atom_id res chain seq x y z
N MET A 1 -2.16 -17.68 -12.45
CA MET A 1 -3.12 -16.57 -12.16
C MET A 1 -4.27 -16.63 -13.15
N LYS A 2 -5.52 -16.60 -12.67
CA LYS A 2 -6.72 -16.66 -13.51
C LYS A 2 -7.73 -15.60 -13.11
N THR A 3 -8.33 -14.93 -14.09
CA THR A 3 -9.47 -14.02 -13.85
C THR A 3 -10.76 -14.84 -13.81
N ILE A 4 -11.56 -14.62 -12.77
CA ILE A 4 -12.89 -15.20 -12.60
C ILE A 4 -13.94 -14.09 -12.51
N THR A 5 -15.14 -14.38 -13.00
CA THR A 5 -16.32 -13.53 -12.78
C THR A 5 -16.95 -13.91 -11.46
N ILE A 6 -17.15 -12.94 -10.58
CA ILE A 6 -17.72 -13.14 -9.23
C ILE A 6 -19.18 -12.67 -9.13
N GLY A 7 -19.69 -11.95 -10.13
CA GLY A 7 -21.06 -11.47 -10.14
C GLY A 7 -21.25 -10.30 -11.10
N THR A 8 -22.37 -9.59 -10.93
CA THR A 8 -22.66 -8.33 -11.61
C THR A 8 -22.93 -7.27 -10.57
N ASP A 9 -22.30 -6.11 -10.69
CA ASP A 9 -22.52 -4.99 -9.80
C ASP A 9 -23.97 -4.50 -9.97
N SER A 10 -24.77 -4.63 -8.91
CA SER A 10 -26.19 -4.28 -8.93
C SER A 10 -26.42 -2.77 -9.12
N LEU A 11 -25.44 -1.92 -8.82
CA LEU A 11 -25.47 -0.47 -8.93
C LEU A 11 -24.97 0.00 -10.30
N THR A 12 -23.84 -0.53 -10.78
CA THR A 12 -23.23 -0.10 -12.05
C THR A 12 -23.60 -0.96 -13.25
N LYS A 13 -24.24 -2.12 -13.03
CA LYS A 13 -24.62 -3.13 -14.03
C LYS A 13 -23.42 -3.73 -14.79
N LYS A 14 -22.21 -3.59 -14.24
CA LYS A 14 -20.98 -4.13 -14.83
C LYS A 14 -20.65 -5.51 -14.26
N GLU A 15 -20.06 -6.35 -15.08
CA GLU A 15 -19.52 -7.63 -14.64
C GLU A 15 -18.38 -7.40 -13.63
N MET A 16 -18.46 -8.00 -12.46
CA MET A 16 -17.42 -7.94 -11.44
C MET A 16 -16.46 -9.12 -11.59
N LYS A 17 -15.16 -8.82 -11.57
CA LYS A 17 -14.10 -9.81 -11.75
C LYS A 17 -13.15 -9.82 -10.58
N LYS A 18 -12.48 -10.95 -10.35
CA LYS A 18 -11.36 -11.08 -9.42
C LYS A 18 -10.27 -11.92 -10.05
N LEU A 19 -9.03 -11.63 -9.68
CA LEU A 19 -7.88 -12.43 -10.03
C LEU A 19 -7.66 -13.42 -8.90
N VAL A 20 -7.68 -14.71 -9.24
CA VAL A 20 -7.31 -15.80 -8.35
C VAL A 20 -5.86 -16.16 -8.61
N TYR A 21 -5.09 -16.14 -7.54
CA TYR A 21 -3.70 -16.53 -7.50
C TYR A 21 -3.63 -18.00 -7.09
N GLU A 22 -2.88 -18.81 -7.84
CA GLU A 22 -2.59 -20.18 -7.43
C GLU A 22 -1.55 -20.14 -6.29
N SER A 23 -1.46 -21.18 -5.46
CA SER A 23 -0.65 -21.16 -4.23
C SER A 23 0.84 -20.84 -4.44
N GLU A 24 1.36 -21.07 -5.64
CA GLU A 24 2.75 -20.74 -6.03
C GLU A 24 2.88 -19.35 -6.70
N ASP A 25 1.74 -18.73 -7.02
CA ASP A 25 1.57 -17.49 -7.77
C ASP A 25 1.14 -16.36 -6.81
N LEU A 26 1.70 -16.31 -5.59
CA LEU A 26 1.58 -15.11 -4.73
C LEU A 26 1.74 -13.89 -5.65
N PRO A 27 0.85 -12.88 -5.58
CA PRO A 27 0.94 -11.77 -6.50
C PRO A 27 2.38 -11.30 -6.51
N LYS A 28 2.87 -10.84 -7.65
CA LYS A 28 4.18 -10.19 -7.77
C LYS A 28 4.20 -8.85 -7.00
N VAL A 29 3.59 -8.82 -5.81
CA VAL A 29 3.73 -7.83 -4.76
C VAL A 29 5.22 -7.72 -4.55
N GLN A 30 5.73 -6.57 -4.94
CA GLN A 30 7.10 -6.23 -4.65
C GLN A 30 7.08 -5.78 -3.18
N LEU A 31 7.14 -6.75 -2.26
CA LEU A 31 7.14 -6.50 -0.82
C LEU A 31 8.43 -5.77 -0.44
N PHE A 32 8.43 -4.46 -0.65
CA PHE A 32 9.49 -3.58 -0.23
C PHE A 32 9.24 -3.18 1.22
N ASN A 33 10.29 -3.30 2.04
CA ASN A 33 10.29 -2.94 3.45
C ASN A 33 9.37 -3.83 4.32
N SER A 34 9.67 -5.13 4.37
CA SER A 34 8.82 -6.18 4.97
C SER A 34 8.54 -6.02 6.48
N THR A 35 9.26 -5.15 7.19
CA THR A 35 9.00 -4.90 8.62
C THR A 35 7.79 -3.98 8.84
N ASP A 36 7.47 -3.14 7.86
CA ASP A 36 6.46 -2.10 7.97
C ASP A 36 5.18 -2.42 7.19
N VAL A 37 5.10 -3.61 6.59
CA VAL A 37 4.01 -4.07 5.73
C VAL A 37 3.59 -5.49 6.12
N ILE A 38 2.31 -5.68 6.38
CA ILE A 38 1.68 -6.99 6.49
C ILE A 38 0.97 -7.30 5.16
N ALA A 39 1.33 -8.42 4.55
CA ALA A 39 0.58 -9.02 3.46
C ALA A 39 -0.58 -9.83 4.04
N GLY A 40 -1.81 -9.53 3.58
CA GLY A 40 -3.01 -10.26 3.95
C GLY A 40 -3.51 -11.14 2.82
N ASN A 41 -4.82 -11.21 2.63
CA ASN A 41 -5.43 -12.01 1.56
C ASN A 41 -5.23 -11.32 0.19
N PRO A 42 -4.49 -11.90 -0.76
CA PRO A 42 -4.26 -11.29 -2.08
C PRO A 42 -5.55 -11.10 -2.92
N GLY A 43 -6.64 -11.80 -2.57
CA GLY A 43 -7.97 -11.62 -3.15
C GLY A 43 -8.75 -10.40 -2.62
N SER A 44 -8.33 -9.83 -1.48
CA SER A 44 -8.97 -8.66 -0.90
C SER A 44 -8.82 -7.43 -1.81
N ASN A 45 -9.83 -6.56 -1.78
CA ASN A 45 -9.85 -5.34 -2.57
C ASN A 45 -9.22 -4.12 -1.88
N ILE A 46 -8.73 -4.28 -0.65
CA ILE A 46 -8.31 -3.15 0.18
C ILE A 46 -6.79 -3.16 0.37
N ALA A 47 -6.17 -2.00 0.15
CA ALA A 47 -4.88 -1.65 0.71
C ALA A 47 -5.07 -0.58 1.81
N ILE A 48 -4.38 -0.72 2.93
CA ILE A 48 -4.46 0.21 4.07
C ILE A 48 -3.10 0.84 4.35
N GLY A 49 -3.03 2.17 4.34
CA GLY A 49 -1.89 2.95 4.76
C GLY A 49 -2.14 3.62 6.10
N PHE A 50 -1.38 3.24 7.11
CA PHE A 50 -1.33 3.95 8.39
C PHE A 50 -0.39 5.13 8.25
N VAL A 51 -0.97 6.32 8.15
CA VAL A 51 -0.19 7.54 7.94
C VAL A 51 0.50 7.92 9.24
N TYR A 52 1.82 8.02 9.15
CA TYR A 52 2.65 8.24 10.30
C TYR A 52 2.62 9.71 10.73
N THR A 53 1.99 9.99 11.88
CA THR A 53 1.86 11.35 12.42
C THR A 53 2.49 11.50 13.82
N TRP A 54 3.11 10.45 14.37
CA TRP A 54 3.75 10.44 15.69
C TRP A 54 5.18 10.97 15.66
N LYS A 55 5.67 11.40 16.83
CA LYS A 55 7.05 11.85 17.02
C LYS A 55 8.05 10.71 17.23
N SER A 56 7.62 9.62 17.87
CA SER A 56 8.44 8.45 18.16
C SER A 56 8.61 7.59 16.92
N ASP A 57 9.77 6.96 16.75
CA ASP A 57 10.07 6.10 15.59
C ASP A 57 9.10 4.92 15.44
N SER A 58 8.46 4.47 16.53
CA SER A 58 7.42 3.44 16.54
C SER A 58 6.01 4.01 16.75
N PRO A 59 4.97 3.43 16.14
CA PRO A 59 3.58 3.77 16.44
C PRO A 59 3.20 3.42 17.90
N PRO A 60 2.22 4.13 18.49
CA PRO A 60 1.60 3.75 19.75
C PRO A 60 1.04 2.30 19.74
N GLN A 61 0.99 1.64 20.90
CA GLN A 61 0.61 0.23 20.99
C GLN A 61 -0.84 -0.04 20.54
N ASP A 62 -1.76 0.85 20.85
CA ASP A 62 -3.15 0.81 20.38
C ASP A 62 -3.23 0.90 18.86
N VAL A 63 -2.39 1.73 18.23
CA VAL A 63 -2.24 1.80 16.76
C VAL A 63 -1.69 0.50 16.19
N LEU A 64 -0.69 -0.11 16.83
CA LEU A 64 -0.16 -1.41 16.40
C LEU A 64 -1.19 -2.53 16.52
N ASN A 65 -2.01 -2.51 17.57
CA ASN A 65 -3.07 -3.50 17.76
C ASN A 65 -4.14 -3.39 16.66
N ILE A 66 -4.58 -2.17 16.31
CA ILE A 66 -5.53 -1.98 15.21
C ILE A 66 -4.87 -2.29 13.85
N PHE A 67 -3.59 -1.99 13.67
CA PHE A 67 -2.83 -2.32 12.46
C PHE A 67 -2.85 -3.83 12.18
N GLN A 68 -2.58 -4.65 13.19
CA GLN A 68 -2.68 -6.11 13.10
C GLN A 68 -4.11 -6.60 12.90
N ARG A 69 -5.10 -5.97 13.55
CA ARG A 69 -6.50 -6.36 13.41
C ARG A 69 -7.04 -6.10 12.00
N LEU A 70 -6.73 -4.92 11.44
CA LEU A 70 -7.21 -4.52 10.11
C LEU A 70 -6.50 -5.25 8.97
N SER A 71 -5.26 -5.71 9.17
CA SER A 71 -4.53 -6.45 8.13
C SER A 71 -5.25 -7.72 7.68
N ASN A 72 -6.03 -8.35 8.57
CA ASN A 72 -6.86 -9.54 8.29
C ASN A 72 -7.93 -9.31 7.20
N TYR A 73 -8.32 -8.06 6.95
CA TYR A 73 -9.34 -7.70 5.94
C TYR A 73 -8.73 -7.21 4.63
N SER A 74 -7.43 -6.93 4.61
CA SER A 74 -6.74 -6.26 3.51
C SER A 74 -5.91 -7.23 2.67
N ALA A 75 -5.57 -6.83 1.46
CA ALA A 75 -4.48 -7.45 0.72
C ALA A 75 -3.12 -6.97 1.25
N LEU A 76 -3.05 -5.69 1.62
CA LEU A 76 -1.84 -5.04 2.13
C LEU A 76 -2.20 -4.04 3.21
N THR A 77 -1.47 -4.08 4.33
CA THR A 77 -1.53 -3.04 5.36
C THR A 77 -0.12 -2.60 5.69
N GLY A 78 0.16 -1.30 5.67
CA GLY A 78 1.51 -0.80 5.92
C GLY A 78 1.58 0.57 6.58
N LEU A 79 2.69 0.83 7.26
CA LEU A 79 3.01 2.14 7.80
C LEU A 79 3.55 3.04 6.68
N TRP A 80 3.03 4.26 6.54
CA TRP A 80 3.39 5.16 5.45
C TRP A 80 3.70 6.58 5.96
N ARG A 81 5.00 6.93 5.91
CA ARG A 81 5.51 8.17 6.50
C ARG A 81 5.66 9.34 5.53
N THR A 82 6.15 9.09 4.31
CA THR A 82 6.58 10.15 3.38
C THR A 82 6.12 9.90 1.95
N THR A 83 6.12 10.95 1.13
CA THR A 83 5.82 10.84 -0.31
C THR A 83 6.80 9.94 -1.05
N ASN A 84 8.07 9.87 -0.62
CA ASN A 84 9.07 8.96 -1.19
C ASN A 84 8.70 7.48 -1.03
N GLY A 85 8.04 7.11 0.07
CA GLY A 85 7.50 5.77 0.28
C GLY A 85 6.38 5.40 -0.71
N GLY A 86 5.81 6.40 -1.39
CA GLY A 86 4.76 6.19 -2.39
C GLY A 86 5.21 5.28 -3.53
N ARG A 87 6.49 5.25 -3.88
CA ARG A 87 6.98 4.31 -4.90
C ARG A 87 6.73 2.85 -4.55
N TYR A 88 6.78 2.50 -3.27
CA TYR A 88 6.57 1.14 -2.81
C TYR A 88 5.07 0.83 -2.67
N ALA A 89 4.33 1.73 -2.01
CA ALA A 89 2.90 1.58 -1.81
C ALA A 89 2.15 1.51 -3.16
N LEU A 90 2.42 2.44 -4.07
CA LEU A 90 1.75 2.54 -5.36
C LEU A 90 2.14 1.40 -6.31
N SER A 91 3.40 0.95 -6.30
CA SER A 91 3.81 -0.22 -7.10
C SER A 91 3.11 -1.49 -6.63
N ASN A 92 2.94 -1.67 -5.33
CA ASN A 92 2.23 -2.82 -4.77
C ASN A 92 0.74 -2.81 -5.10
N ILE A 93 0.10 -1.63 -5.09
CA ILE A 93 -1.28 -1.48 -5.55
C ILE A 93 -1.38 -1.85 -7.04
N ALA A 94 -0.51 -1.29 -7.89
CA ALA A 94 -0.50 -1.56 -9.33
C ALA A 94 -0.26 -3.05 -9.66
N ALA A 95 0.54 -3.74 -8.85
CA ALA A 95 0.85 -5.16 -9.01
C ALA A 95 -0.29 -6.10 -8.62
N ASN A 96 -1.31 -5.65 -7.87
CA ASN A 96 -2.47 -6.47 -7.51
C ASN A 96 -3.78 -5.81 -7.96
N PRO A 97 -4.33 -6.20 -9.14
CA PRO A 97 -5.57 -5.64 -9.68
C PRO A 97 -6.82 -5.84 -8.82
N ASN A 98 -6.80 -6.78 -7.88
CA ASN A 98 -7.91 -6.93 -6.94
C ASN A 98 -8.06 -5.70 -6.04
N ILE A 99 -6.97 -4.99 -5.76
CA ILE A 99 -6.97 -3.80 -4.91
C ILE A 99 -7.66 -2.65 -5.66
N ASN A 100 -8.91 -2.39 -5.29
CA ASN A 100 -9.73 -1.30 -5.83
C ASN A 100 -10.06 -0.21 -4.78
N LYS A 101 -9.54 -0.33 -3.55
CA LYS A 101 -9.62 0.68 -2.48
C LYS A 101 -8.25 0.87 -1.85
N LEU A 102 -7.81 2.13 -1.77
CA LEU A 102 -6.70 2.56 -0.91
C LEU A 102 -7.29 3.36 0.25
N VAL A 103 -7.13 2.87 1.48
CA VAL A 103 -7.59 3.52 2.70
C VAL A 103 -6.39 4.12 3.42
N LEU A 104 -6.40 5.42 3.67
CA LEU A 104 -5.42 6.11 4.50
C LEU A 104 -6.01 6.43 5.87
N LEU A 105 -5.38 5.91 6.92
CA LEU A 105 -5.76 6.16 8.31
C LEU A 105 -4.82 7.21 8.90
N VAL A 106 -5.36 8.39 9.21
CA VAL A 106 -4.61 9.52 9.74
C VAL A 106 -5.06 9.78 11.17
N PHE A 107 -4.18 9.52 12.11
CA PHE A 107 -4.44 9.73 13.53
C PHE A 107 -4.13 11.17 13.92
N GLY A 108 -4.91 11.73 14.84
CA GLY A 108 -5.11 13.17 15.12
C GLY A 108 -3.91 14.02 15.56
N GLN A 109 -2.69 13.63 15.18
CA GLN A 109 -1.49 14.45 15.26
C GLN A 109 -1.31 15.26 13.96
N LYS A 110 -0.62 16.40 14.09
CA LYS A 110 -0.31 17.31 12.99
C LYS A 110 0.55 16.61 11.93
N ASP A 111 0.36 16.98 10.67
CA ASP A 111 1.18 16.50 9.55
C ASP A 111 2.69 16.60 9.88
N ASN A 112 3.44 15.55 9.56
CA ASN A 112 4.86 15.43 9.89
C ASN A 112 5.78 16.31 9.00
N GLY A 113 5.20 17.20 8.18
CA GLY A 113 5.90 18.10 7.26
C GLY A 113 6.07 17.52 5.86
N HIS A 114 5.85 16.22 5.66
CA HIS A 114 5.92 15.61 4.33
C HIS A 114 4.63 15.79 3.52
N SER A 115 3.52 16.16 4.16
CA SER A 115 2.23 16.40 3.49
C SER A 115 1.80 15.22 2.61
N LEU A 116 2.05 14.00 3.08
CA LEU A 116 1.74 12.77 2.34
C LEU A 116 0.24 12.69 2.00
N VAL A 117 -0.62 13.04 2.94
CA VAL A 117 -2.06 12.93 2.73
C VAL A 117 -2.54 13.96 1.71
N ASP A 118 -1.99 15.17 1.73
CA ASP A 118 -2.25 16.20 0.72
C ASP A 118 -1.75 15.76 -0.66
N ALA A 119 -0.59 15.12 -0.75
CA ALA A 119 -0.07 14.55 -2.00
C ALA A 119 -0.99 13.46 -2.57
N CYS A 120 -1.41 12.50 -1.74
CA CYS A 120 -2.35 11.46 -2.16
C CYS A 120 -3.69 12.05 -2.60
N GLU A 121 -4.28 12.94 -1.80
CA GLU A 121 -5.56 13.56 -2.11
C GLU A 121 -5.53 14.34 -3.44
N ASN A 122 -4.53 15.20 -3.61
CA ASN A 122 -4.39 15.99 -4.83
C ASN A 122 -4.04 15.11 -6.05
N PHE A 123 -3.28 14.04 -5.87
CA PHE A 123 -3.00 13.09 -6.93
C PHE A 123 -4.27 12.40 -7.43
N TRP A 124 -5.13 11.91 -6.53
CA TRP A 124 -6.41 11.30 -6.95
C TRP A 124 -7.30 12.33 -7.65
N LYS A 125 -7.41 13.53 -7.08
CA LYS A 125 -8.32 14.58 -7.57
C LYS A 125 -7.88 15.25 -8.88
N TYR A 126 -6.59 15.52 -9.04
CA TYR A 126 -6.07 16.35 -10.13
C TYR A 126 -5.01 15.66 -11.00
N GLY A 127 -4.52 14.49 -10.60
CA GLY A 127 -3.47 13.76 -11.30
C GLY A 127 -2.11 14.46 -11.25
N THR A 128 -1.28 14.17 -12.25
CA THR A 128 0.05 14.78 -12.40
C THR A 128 0.15 15.68 -13.63
N ASP A 129 1.17 16.52 -13.68
CA ASP A 129 1.58 17.20 -14.90
C ASP A 129 2.50 16.32 -15.77
N GLN A 130 2.98 16.88 -16.88
CA GLN A 130 3.90 16.20 -17.81
C GLN A 130 5.25 15.79 -17.19
N ASN A 131 5.64 16.41 -16.07
CA ASN A 131 6.87 16.10 -15.33
C ASN A 131 6.63 15.09 -14.19
N GLY A 132 5.40 14.62 -14.02
CA GLY A 132 4.98 13.75 -12.93
C GLY A 132 4.82 14.47 -11.59
N ILE A 133 4.70 15.81 -11.60
CA ILE A 133 4.43 16.62 -10.41
C ILE A 133 2.93 16.58 -10.11
N ILE A 134 2.58 16.31 -8.86
CA ILE A 134 1.21 16.29 -8.36
C ILE A 134 0.67 17.71 -8.36
N ARG A 135 -0.43 17.93 -9.09
CA ARG A 135 -1.02 19.27 -9.24
C ARG A 135 -1.67 19.72 -7.93
N ASN A 136 -1.56 21.01 -7.61
CA ASN A 136 -2.15 21.63 -6.41
C ASN A 136 -1.65 21.07 -5.07
N CYS A 137 -0.54 20.33 -5.06
CA CYS A 137 0.03 19.75 -3.85
C CYS A 137 0.95 20.73 -3.13
N LYS A 138 0.88 20.75 -1.79
CA LYS A 138 1.71 21.59 -0.91
C LYS A 138 2.95 20.89 -0.36
N ALA A 139 3.10 19.60 -0.63
CA ALA A 139 4.26 18.83 -0.17
C ALA A 139 5.56 19.40 -0.74
N ALA A 140 6.63 19.37 0.07
CA ALA A 140 7.94 19.83 -0.35
C ALA A 140 8.49 19.05 -1.56
N ASN A 141 8.17 17.75 -1.64
CA ASN A 141 8.40 16.92 -2.81
C ASN A 141 7.05 16.38 -3.34
N PRO A 142 6.34 17.14 -4.21
CA PRO A 142 5.02 16.80 -4.71
C PRO A 142 5.10 15.79 -5.86
N LYS A 143 5.80 14.67 -5.66
CA LYS A 143 5.99 13.63 -6.67
C LYS A 143 6.11 12.26 -6.03
N PHE A 144 5.51 11.26 -6.66
CA PHE A 144 5.81 9.85 -6.36
C PHE A 144 6.99 9.41 -7.24
N GLU A 145 8.20 9.58 -6.71
CA GLU A 145 9.42 9.29 -7.47
C GLU A 145 9.47 7.85 -7.97
N GLN A 146 10.11 7.64 -9.11
CA GLN A 146 10.34 6.33 -9.73
C GLN A 146 9.06 5.59 -10.20
N ILE A 147 7.88 6.18 -10.05
CA ILE A 147 6.66 5.66 -10.67
C ILE A 147 6.47 6.30 -12.05
N PRO A 148 6.40 5.52 -13.14
CA PRO A 148 6.17 6.07 -14.47
C PRO A 148 4.73 6.62 -14.60
N PRO A 149 4.50 7.65 -15.45
CA PRO A 149 3.16 8.26 -15.61
C PRO A 149 2.05 7.26 -15.95
N ALA A 150 2.36 6.24 -16.78
CA ALA A 150 1.40 5.19 -17.12
C ALA A 150 0.94 4.38 -15.89
N ALA A 151 1.84 4.12 -14.94
CA ALA A 151 1.48 3.44 -13.69
C ALA A 151 0.64 4.35 -12.78
N LEU A 152 0.96 5.65 -12.72
CA LEU A 152 0.17 6.62 -11.93
C LEU A 152 -1.28 6.69 -12.43
N GLU A 153 -1.50 6.86 -13.73
CA GLU A 153 -2.86 6.89 -14.28
C GLU A 153 -3.58 5.55 -14.11
N ARG A 154 -2.87 4.44 -14.30
CA ARG A 154 -3.39 3.09 -14.06
C ARG A 154 -3.89 2.92 -12.61
N ILE A 155 -3.18 3.45 -11.62
CA ILE A 155 -3.56 3.35 -10.20
C ILE A 155 -4.78 4.22 -9.89
N ARG A 156 -4.86 5.44 -10.42
CA ARG A 156 -6.03 6.33 -10.26
C ARG A 156 -7.30 5.72 -10.81
N GLN A 157 -7.18 4.89 -11.84
CA GLN A 157 -8.29 4.11 -12.38
C GLN A 157 -8.52 2.81 -11.58
N GLN A 158 -7.47 2.18 -11.07
CA GLN A 158 -7.61 0.93 -10.33
C GLN A 158 -8.36 1.08 -9.02
N ALA A 159 -7.98 2.09 -8.23
CA ALA A 159 -8.37 2.17 -6.83
C ALA A 159 -8.98 3.52 -6.49
N ASP A 160 -10.00 3.50 -5.66
CA ASP A 160 -10.55 4.70 -5.02
C ASP A 160 -9.70 5.04 -3.80
N LEU A 161 -9.59 6.33 -3.49
CA LEU A 161 -8.91 6.81 -2.29
C LEU A 161 -9.94 7.16 -1.23
N ILE A 162 -9.79 6.54 -0.06
CA ILE A 162 -10.55 6.82 1.15
C ILE A 162 -9.57 7.32 2.19
N ILE A 163 -9.84 8.48 2.78
CA ILE A 163 -8.99 9.06 3.82
C ILE A 163 -9.86 9.24 5.06
N ILE A 164 -9.44 8.63 6.18
CA ILE A 164 -10.08 8.79 7.47
C ILE A 164 -9.14 9.63 8.33
N ARG A 165 -9.57 10.86 8.64
CA ARG A 165 -8.75 11.87 9.34
C ARG A 165 -9.11 11.98 10.80
N ASP A 166 -8.21 12.62 11.55
CA ASP A 166 -8.38 12.98 12.95
C ASP A 166 -8.87 11.83 13.82
N ILE A 167 -8.33 10.62 13.58
CA ILE A 167 -8.69 9.43 14.34
C ILE A 167 -8.19 9.60 15.77
N LEU A 168 -9.13 9.71 16.71
CA LEU A 168 -8.89 9.78 18.16
C LEU A 168 -9.19 8.46 18.88
N SER A 169 -10.04 7.61 18.30
CA SER A 169 -10.35 6.26 18.77
C SER A 169 -10.40 5.29 17.60
N THR A 170 -10.01 4.04 17.84
CA THR A 170 -9.96 2.97 16.84
C THR A 170 -11.23 2.14 16.75
N ASP A 171 -12.21 2.36 17.63
CA ASP A 171 -13.40 1.50 17.77
C ASP A 171 -14.27 1.48 16.51
N ASN A 172 -14.31 2.61 15.79
CA ASN A 172 -15.19 2.78 14.63
C ASN A 172 -14.51 2.48 13.28
N LEU A 173 -13.24 2.08 13.27
CA LEU A 173 -12.52 1.85 12.01
C LEU A 173 -12.89 0.52 11.34
N GLU A 174 -13.00 -0.54 12.12
CA GLU A 174 -13.28 -1.87 11.59
C GLU A 174 -14.64 -1.96 10.88
N PRO A 175 -15.74 -1.36 11.39
CA PRO A 175 -17.00 -1.27 10.64
C PRO A 175 -16.86 -0.61 9.25
N VAL A 176 -16.01 0.41 9.11
CA VAL A 176 -15.76 1.07 7.81
C VAL A 176 -15.03 0.13 6.86
N ILE A 177 -13.97 -0.54 7.35
CA ILE A 177 -13.21 -1.52 6.56
C ILE A 177 -14.10 -2.69 6.13
N LYS A 178 -14.98 -3.18 7.01
CA LYS A 178 -15.94 -4.23 6.68
C LYS A 178 -16.97 -3.79 5.63
N ALA A 179 -17.36 -2.52 5.60
CA ALA A 179 -18.25 -2.01 4.58
C ALA A 179 -17.60 -2.04 3.18
N LEU A 180 -16.28 -1.81 3.10
CA LEU A 180 -15.53 -1.81 1.84
C LEU A 180 -15.37 -3.19 1.18
N ILE A 181 -15.62 -4.28 1.90
CA ILE A 181 -15.53 -5.67 1.38
C ILE A 181 -16.91 -6.30 1.10
N GLN A 182 -18.00 -5.56 1.31
CA GLN A 182 -19.35 -6.08 1.06
C GLN A 182 -19.66 -6.13 -0.43
N GLU A 183 -20.63 -6.97 -0.79
CA GLU A 183 -21.23 -7.00 -2.11
C GLU A 183 -22.01 -5.70 -2.41
N PRO A 184 -22.16 -5.31 -3.69
CA PRO A 184 -22.79 -4.04 -4.09
C PRO A 184 -24.22 -3.83 -3.57
N GLU A 185 -25.03 -4.89 -3.44
CA GLU A 185 -26.37 -4.85 -2.85
C GLU A 185 -26.38 -4.44 -1.37
N ASN A 186 -25.25 -4.63 -0.67
CA ASN A 186 -25.05 -4.29 0.72
C ASN A 186 -24.22 -3.00 0.87
N ALA A 187 -24.03 -2.25 -0.22
CA ALA A 187 -23.25 -1.02 -0.24
C ALA A 187 -23.71 -0.01 0.81
N VAL A 188 -22.75 0.58 1.49
CA VAL A 188 -23.00 1.49 2.62
C VAL A 188 -22.59 2.91 2.23
N PRO A 189 -23.44 3.94 2.42
CA PRO A 189 -23.02 5.33 2.21
C PRO A 189 -21.99 5.75 3.25
N VAL A 190 -20.97 6.51 2.82
CA VAL A 190 -19.94 7.08 3.71
C VAL A 190 -20.58 7.84 4.89
N ASP A 191 -21.70 8.52 4.64
CA ASP A 191 -22.41 9.35 5.63
C ASP A 191 -22.96 8.55 6.82
N LYS A 192 -23.07 7.21 6.72
CA LYS A 192 -23.40 6.34 7.86
C LYS A 192 -22.34 6.42 8.97
N PHE A 193 -21.11 6.81 8.62
CA PHE A 193 -19.98 6.95 9.53
C PHE A 193 -19.70 8.42 9.86
N SER A 194 -20.74 9.22 10.09
CA SER A 194 -20.66 10.67 10.29
C SER A 194 -19.80 11.12 11.49
N SER A 195 -19.45 10.20 12.40
CA SER A 195 -18.53 10.46 13.52
C SER A 195 -17.06 10.46 13.10
N LEU A 196 -16.74 10.05 11.87
CA LEU A 196 -15.41 10.03 11.30
C LEU A 196 -15.31 11.07 10.19
N ASP A 197 -14.18 11.78 10.11
CA ASP A 197 -13.87 12.63 8.97
C ASP A 197 -13.40 11.77 7.80
N ILE A 198 -14.35 11.37 6.94
CA ILE A 198 -14.08 10.53 5.78
C ILE A 198 -14.13 11.36 4.49
N THR A 199 -12.99 11.43 3.83
CA THR A 199 -12.87 11.92 2.45
C THR A 199 -12.87 10.72 1.49
N TYR A 200 -13.62 10.84 0.39
CA TYR A 200 -13.78 9.78 -0.60
C TYR A 200 -13.56 10.35 -2.01
N HIS A 201 -12.60 9.79 -2.73
CA HIS A 201 -12.27 10.14 -4.11
C HIS A 201 -12.34 8.91 -5.01
N SER A 202 -13.27 8.89 -5.94
CA SER A 202 -13.40 7.83 -6.95
C SER A 202 -13.55 8.42 -8.34
N ASN A 203 -12.89 7.78 -9.31
CA ASN A 203 -13.09 8.05 -10.74
C ASN A 203 -14.12 7.09 -11.38
N HIS A 204 -14.66 6.14 -10.60
CA HIS A 204 -15.48 5.04 -11.11
C HIS A 204 -16.86 4.95 -10.46
N LEU A 205 -16.93 5.21 -9.16
CA LEU A 205 -18.16 5.08 -8.37
C LEU A 205 -18.78 6.46 -8.12
N GLN A 206 -20.10 6.51 -8.25
CA GLN A 206 -20.91 7.67 -7.90
C GLN A 206 -21.53 7.48 -6.50
N GLY A 207 -21.86 8.58 -5.82
CA GLY A 207 -22.67 8.52 -4.59
C GLY A 207 -21.93 8.19 -3.30
N ARG A 208 -20.57 8.18 -3.28
CA ARG A 208 -19.76 7.96 -2.06
C ARG A 208 -20.20 6.69 -1.29
N LEU A 209 -20.27 5.57 -2.00
CA LEU A 209 -20.65 4.27 -1.45
C LEU A 209 -19.41 3.40 -1.17
N LEU A 210 -19.49 2.62 -0.10
CA LEU A 210 -18.45 1.70 0.38
C LEU A 210 -18.91 0.28 0.10
N TYR A 211 -18.21 -0.39 -0.82
CA TYR A 211 -18.39 -1.80 -1.19
C TYR A 211 -17.24 -2.26 -2.10
N ASP A 212 -17.18 -3.55 -2.41
CA ASP A 212 -16.26 -4.14 -3.38
C ASP A 212 -16.89 -4.21 -4.78
N ASP A 213 -16.38 -3.41 -5.73
CA ASP A 213 -16.80 -3.40 -7.14
C ASP A 213 -15.98 -4.34 -8.03
N GLY A 214 -15.13 -5.18 -7.44
CA GLY A 214 -14.25 -6.11 -8.14
C GLY A 214 -13.03 -5.44 -8.79
N ALA A 215 -12.14 -6.27 -9.34
CA ALA A 215 -10.96 -5.83 -10.06
C ALA A 215 -11.37 -5.06 -11.33
N ARG A 216 -10.81 -3.86 -11.50
CA ARG A 216 -11.08 -2.99 -12.67
C ARG A 216 -10.21 -3.32 -13.88
N PHE A 217 -9.25 -4.22 -13.69
CA PHE A 217 -8.28 -4.65 -14.68
C PHE A 217 -8.01 -6.13 -14.48
N ASP A 218 -7.65 -6.81 -15.56
CA ASP A 218 -7.47 -8.26 -15.64
C ASP A 218 -6.00 -8.70 -15.52
N SER A 219 -5.06 -7.75 -15.50
CA SER A 219 -3.63 -8.04 -15.37
C SER A 219 -2.90 -7.08 -14.41
N PRO A 220 -1.92 -7.60 -13.64
CA PRO A 220 -0.96 -6.79 -12.88
C PRO A 220 -0.22 -5.77 -13.74
N PHE A 221 0.11 -4.62 -13.16
CA PHE A 221 1.06 -3.67 -13.71
C PHE A 221 2.32 -3.66 -12.86
N VAL A 222 3.44 -4.16 -13.42
CA VAL A 222 4.72 -4.27 -12.70
C VAL A 222 5.55 -3.01 -12.94
N VAL A 223 5.93 -2.31 -11.88
CA VAL A 223 6.85 -1.17 -11.94
C VAL A 223 8.27 -1.68 -11.71
N ASP A 224 9.19 -1.36 -12.61
CA ASP A 224 10.61 -1.68 -12.43
C ASP A 224 11.32 -0.59 -11.62
N LEU A 225 11.50 -0.84 -10.32
CA LEU A 225 12.26 0.06 -9.44
C LEU A 225 13.78 -0.19 -9.45
N SER A 226 14.27 -1.18 -10.21
CA SER A 226 15.70 -1.55 -10.26
C SER A 226 16.57 -0.51 -10.95
N ALA A 227 15.99 0.35 -11.80
CA ALA A 227 16.73 1.39 -12.52
C ALA A 227 17.45 2.37 -11.58
N GLY A 228 16.93 2.61 -10.37
CA GLY A 228 17.58 3.42 -9.34
C GLY A 228 18.74 2.72 -8.62
N ALA A 229 18.81 1.38 -8.67
CA ALA A 229 19.82 0.59 -7.97
C ALA A 229 21.11 0.36 -8.79
N LYS A 230 21.10 0.65 -10.10
CA LYS A 230 22.26 0.41 -11.00
C LYS A 230 23.51 1.25 -10.66
N ASN A 231 23.37 2.28 -9.84
CA ASN A 231 24.47 3.17 -9.42
C ASN A 231 24.88 3.00 -7.95
N VAL A 232 24.45 1.95 -7.26
CA VAL A 232 24.97 1.65 -5.92
C VAL A 232 26.41 1.14 -6.06
N LYS A 233 27.37 2.06 -6.01
CA LYS A 233 28.76 1.72 -5.72
C LYS A 233 28.76 1.23 -4.28
N PHE A 234 28.97 -0.06 -4.07
CA PHE A 234 29.31 -0.59 -2.75
C PHE A 234 30.64 0.05 -2.36
N GLU A 235 30.61 1.09 -1.54
CA GLU A 235 31.80 1.53 -0.83
C GLU A 235 32.16 0.43 0.14
N SER A 236 33.28 -0.23 -0.10
CA SER A 236 33.90 -1.12 0.87
C SER A 236 34.33 -0.27 2.06
N SER A 237 33.42 -0.04 3.01
CA SER A 237 33.80 0.52 4.30
C SER A 237 34.71 -0.50 4.99
N ASN A 238 35.95 -0.10 5.29
CA ASN A 238 36.77 -0.85 6.23
C ASN A 238 36.03 -0.86 7.57
N LEU A 239 35.37 -1.98 7.86
CA LEU A 239 34.64 -2.18 9.10
C LEU A 239 35.65 -2.07 10.25
N SER A 240 35.49 -1.03 11.07
CA SER A 240 36.09 -0.97 12.40
C SER A 240 35.70 -2.24 13.15
N SER A 241 36.68 -2.85 13.82
CA SER A 241 36.60 -4.12 14.55
C SER A 241 35.55 -4.11 15.66
N VAL A 242 34.27 -4.21 15.31
CA VAL A 242 33.21 -4.63 16.21
C VAL A 242 33.11 -6.15 16.06
N HIS A 243 33.05 -6.88 17.17
CA HIS A 243 32.99 -8.35 17.24
C HIS A 243 31.69 -8.91 16.61
N GLY A 244 31.58 -8.80 15.29
CA GLY A 244 30.63 -9.48 14.45
C GLY A 244 31.37 -9.89 13.18
N GLN A 245 31.49 -11.19 12.92
CA GLN A 245 32.01 -11.64 11.64
C GLN A 245 30.92 -11.40 10.59
N SER A 246 31.16 -10.42 9.71
CA SER A 246 30.30 -10.22 8.55
C SER A 246 30.64 -11.27 7.49
N ILE A 247 29.61 -11.94 6.96
CA ILE A 247 29.76 -12.89 5.86
C ILE A 247 29.54 -12.12 4.56
N GLN A 248 30.61 -11.93 3.79
CA GLN A 248 30.51 -11.33 2.46
C GLN A 248 30.22 -12.40 1.42
N ALA A 249 29.20 -12.17 0.59
CA ALA A 249 28.80 -13.06 -0.48
C ALA A 249 28.46 -12.31 -1.77
N ASN A 250 28.80 -12.91 -2.91
CA ASN A 250 28.60 -12.30 -4.23
C ASN A 250 27.19 -12.52 -4.78
N ASN A 251 26.47 -13.54 -4.27
CA ASN A 251 25.09 -13.85 -4.61
C ASN A 251 24.44 -14.65 -3.47
N LEU A 252 23.12 -14.88 -3.56
CA LEU A 252 22.35 -15.56 -2.52
C LEU A 252 22.82 -17.00 -2.26
N SER A 253 23.20 -17.74 -3.29
CA SER A 253 23.68 -19.12 -3.14
C SER A 253 24.99 -19.16 -2.34
N ASP A 254 25.93 -18.28 -2.67
CA ASP A 254 27.18 -18.07 -1.96
C ASP A 254 26.96 -17.61 -0.50
N ALA A 255 25.92 -16.79 -0.27
CA ALA A 255 25.55 -16.33 1.07
C ALA A 255 25.06 -17.48 1.96
N ILE A 256 24.21 -18.35 1.41
CA ILE A 256 23.68 -19.51 2.14
C ILE A 256 24.80 -20.50 2.48
N GLU A 257 25.67 -20.79 1.52
CA GLU A 257 26.80 -21.70 1.71
C GLU A 257 27.79 -21.19 2.76
N LYS A 258 28.12 -19.90 2.71
CA LYS A 258 29.01 -19.27 3.70
C LYS A 258 28.37 -19.16 5.08
N LEU A 259 27.06 -18.89 5.16
CA LEU A 259 26.32 -18.89 6.42
C LEU A 259 26.30 -20.28 7.05
N ALA A 260 26.00 -21.32 6.27
CA ALA A 260 26.05 -22.70 6.73
C ALA A 260 27.45 -23.07 7.23
N SER A 261 28.49 -22.73 6.46
CA SER A 261 29.89 -22.95 6.84
C SER A 261 30.28 -22.24 8.14
N PHE A 262 29.83 -20.99 8.32
CA PHE A 262 30.07 -20.22 9.53
C PHE A 262 29.38 -20.84 10.75
N ILE A 263 28.12 -21.28 10.61
CA ILE A 263 27.37 -21.95 11.67
C ILE A 263 28.04 -23.28 12.04
N PHE A 264 28.44 -24.10 11.07
CA PHE A 264 29.13 -25.38 11.36
C PHE A 264 30.50 -25.18 12.02
N LYS A 265 31.20 -24.10 11.68
CA LYS A 265 32.54 -23.81 12.20
C LYS A 265 32.53 -23.22 13.62
N ASN A 266 31.49 -22.47 13.97
CA ASN A 266 31.42 -21.73 15.24
C ASN A 266 30.28 -22.19 16.16
N GLY A 267 29.39 -23.06 15.67
CA GLY A 267 28.31 -23.67 16.44
C GLY A 267 28.76 -24.95 17.10
N SER A 268 29.44 -24.83 18.24
CA SER A 268 29.64 -25.86 19.26
C SER A 268 29.47 -25.24 20.64
#